data_AF-A0A5M8SVA8-F1
#
_entry.id   AF-A0A5M8SVA8-F1
#
_cell.length_a   1.000
_cell.length_b   1.000
_cell.length_c   1.000
_cell.angle_alpha   90.00
_cell.angle_beta   90.00
_cell.angle_gamma   90.00
#
_symmetry.space_group_name_H-M   'P 1'
#
loop_
_entity.id
_entity.type
_entity.pdbx_description
1 polymer ?
#
loop_
_entity_poly.entity_id
_entity_poly.type
_entity_poly.pdbx_seq_one_letter_code
_entity_poly.pdbx_strand_id
1 'polypeptide(L)'
;MRHIRLYLALGGWLLVGTLAMTATPNRKPGLWQITTTMTWQKAPEVAGSDAAKLQGGTHTTEVCLTQEMIDDYGALLPHDNGMCKIQNRVTSDAKTTGEYVCNGVMDGKGELESTWVDPGHVKGKVHFNGTFQVGSERQTVEWTTDSLSEFKSSSCGAVKPHPLGKH
;
A
#
# COMPACT_ATOMS: atom_id res chain seq x y z
N MET A 1 -57.28 -37.60 -37.57
CA MET A 1 -56.23 -38.42 -38.23
C MET A 1 -54.87 -37.83 -37.90
N ARG A 2 -54.00 -38.65 -37.28
CA ARG A 2 -52.51 -38.65 -37.30
C ARG A 2 -51.85 -37.40 -37.93
N HIS A 3 -50.94 -36.71 -37.26
CA HIS A 3 -49.59 -37.23 -37.03
C HIS A 3 -48.86 -36.58 -35.84
N ILE A 4 -48.47 -37.44 -34.89
CA ILE A 4 -47.42 -37.25 -33.88
C ILE A 4 -46.06 -37.13 -34.58
N ARG A 5 -45.25 -36.12 -34.22
CA ARG A 5 -43.79 -36.19 -34.25
C ARG A 5 -43.19 -35.47 -33.04
N LEU A 6 -43.02 -36.21 -31.96
CA LEU A 6 -42.03 -35.95 -30.91
C LEU A 6 -40.62 -36.17 -31.48
N TYR A 7 -39.72 -35.21 -31.24
CA TYR A 7 -38.26 -35.39 -31.14
C TYR A 7 -37.79 -34.38 -30.08
N LEU A 8 -37.67 -34.75 -28.80
CA LEU A 8 -36.48 -35.30 -28.11
C LEU A 8 -35.22 -34.42 -28.20
N ALA A 9 -34.92 -33.82 -27.03
CA ALA A 9 -33.61 -33.68 -26.39
C ALA A 9 -32.43 -33.09 -27.20
N LEU A 10 -31.90 -31.97 -26.72
CA LEU A 10 -30.48 -31.76 -26.39
C LEU A 10 -30.20 -30.27 -26.17
N GLY A 11 -29.39 -29.95 -25.15
CA GLY A 11 -28.64 -28.70 -25.13
C GLY A 11 -28.88 -27.78 -23.95
N GLY A 12 -28.66 -28.27 -22.73
CA GLY A 12 -28.33 -27.38 -21.62
C GLY A 12 -27.00 -26.69 -21.93
N TRP A 13 -27.03 -25.37 -22.10
CA TRP A 13 -25.84 -24.53 -21.99
C TRP A 13 -26.11 -23.46 -20.93
N LEU A 14 -25.79 -23.85 -19.70
CA LEU A 14 -25.26 -22.95 -18.68
C LEU A 14 -23.97 -22.34 -19.25
N LEU A 15 -24.05 -21.17 -19.87
CA LEU A 15 -22.90 -20.28 -19.96
C LEU A 15 -23.07 -19.21 -18.89
N VAL A 16 -22.43 -19.55 -17.78
CA VAL A 16 -22.03 -18.69 -16.66
C VAL A 16 -21.80 -17.27 -17.16
N GLY A 17 -22.59 -16.32 -16.66
CA GLY A 17 -22.28 -14.91 -16.80
C GLY A 17 -20.92 -14.67 -16.15
N THR A 18 -19.89 -14.50 -16.97
CA THR A 18 -18.66 -13.87 -16.53
C THR A 18 -19.02 -12.45 -16.15
N LEU A 19 -19.21 -12.22 -14.86
CA LEU A 19 -18.97 -10.92 -14.27
C LEU A 19 -17.52 -10.60 -14.58
N ALA A 20 -17.29 -9.93 -15.72
CA ALA A 20 -16.08 -9.16 -15.91
C ALA A 20 -16.14 -8.08 -14.83
N MET A 21 -15.55 -8.40 -13.67
CA MET A 21 -15.07 -7.40 -12.74
C MET A 21 -14.31 -6.41 -13.61
N THR A 22 -14.81 -5.19 -13.73
CA THR A 22 -14.09 -4.11 -14.39
C THR A 22 -12.84 -3.89 -13.55
N ALA A 23 -11.76 -4.60 -13.89
CA ALA A 23 -10.45 -4.37 -13.29
C ALA A 23 -10.18 -2.89 -13.45
N THR A 24 -10.05 -2.18 -12.33
CA THR A 24 -9.67 -0.76 -12.33
C THR A 24 -8.40 -0.68 -13.17
N PRO A 25 -8.43 -0.11 -14.38
CA PRO A 25 -7.43 -0.39 -15.42
C PRO A 25 -6.01 0.09 -15.09
N ASN A 26 -5.83 0.69 -13.90
CA ASN A 26 -4.65 1.43 -13.51
C ASN A 26 -3.88 0.82 -12.33
N ARG A 27 -4.19 -0.40 -11.87
CA ARG A 27 -3.50 -0.99 -10.70
C ARG A 27 -3.16 -2.46 -10.96
N LYS A 28 -1.88 -2.81 -10.92
CA LYS A 28 -1.38 -4.14 -11.30
C LYS A 28 -1.02 -5.00 -10.08
N PRO A 29 -1.61 -6.19 -9.89
CA PRO A 29 -1.11 -7.15 -8.92
C PRO A 29 0.23 -7.73 -9.39
N GLY A 30 1.11 -8.06 -8.46
CA GLY A 30 2.43 -8.61 -8.73
C GLY A 30 3.54 -7.94 -7.93
N LEU A 31 4.76 -8.02 -8.46
CA LEU A 31 5.97 -7.51 -7.86
C LEU A 31 6.13 -6.01 -8.14
N TRP A 32 6.30 -5.24 -7.08
CA TRP A 32 6.58 -3.81 -7.11
C TRP A 32 7.90 -3.54 -6.41
N GLN A 33 8.69 -2.64 -6.99
CA GLN A 33 9.87 -2.08 -6.35
C GLN A 33 9.51 -0.70 -5.82
N ILE A 34 9.70 -0.48 -4.51
CA ILE A 34 9.41 0.79 -3.84
C ILE A 34 10.73 1.39 -3.40
N THR A 35 11.01 2.59 -3.89
CA THR A 35 12.12 3.42 -3.43
C THR A 35 11.56 4.54 -2.57
N THR A 36 11.94 4.57 -1.30
CA THR A 36 11.56 5.62 -0.34
C THR A 36 12.77 6.46 0.01
N THR A 37 12.64 7.77 0.00
CA THR A 37 13.67 8.71 0.45
C THR A 37 13.14 9.51 1.63
N MET A 38 13.68 9.24 2.81
CA MET A 38 13.35 9.95 4.03
C MET A 38 14.34 11.08 4.28
N THR A 39 13.81 12.29 4.49
CA THR A 39 14.58 13.49 4.81
C THR A 39 14.13 14.04 6.16
N TRP A 40 15.06 14.17 7.10
CA TRP A 40 14.81 14.86 8.36
C TRP A 40 14.76 16.38 8.14
N GLN A 41 13.67 17.01 8.54
CA GLN A 41 13.62 18.46 8.77
C GLN A 41 14.08 18.78 10.20
N LYS A 42 13.75 17.89 11.15
CA LYS A 42 14.21 17.93 12.54
C LYS A 42 14.49 16.51 13.03
N ALA A 43 15.76 16.15 13.09
CA ALA A 43 16.19 14.84 13.58
C ALA A 43 16.27 14.81 15.12
N PRO A 44 16.00 13.65 15.76
CA PRO A 44 16.29 13.48 17.18
C PRO A 44 17.80 13.43 17.42
N GLU A 45 18.24 14.05 18.51
CA GLU A 45 19.60 13.98 19.04
C GLU A 45 19.77 12.66 19.81
N VAL A 46 20.34 11.67 19.12
CA VAL A 46 20.68 10.36 19.67
C VAL A 46 22.19 10.14 19.61
N ALA A 47 22.77 9.67 20.71
CA ALA A 47 24.20 9.35 20.79
C ALA A 47 24.47 7.87 20.49
N GLY A 48 25.67 7.57 19.98
CA GLY A 48 26.17 6.19 19.84
C GLY A 48 25.49 5.38 18.73
N SER A 49 25.41 4.07 18.91
CA SER A 49 24.93 3.11 17.90
C SER A 49 23.44 3.27 17.56
N ASP A 50 22.65 3.92 18.40
CA ASP A 50 21.23 4.18 18.13
C ASP A 50 21.03 5.30 17.09
N ALA A 51 22.04 6.15 16.86
CA ALA A 51 22.03 7.11 15.76
C ALA A 51 21.98 6.44 14.38
N ALA A 52 22.61 5.27 14.24
CA ALA A 52 22.60 4.53 12.98
C ALA A 52 21.21 4.02 12.59
N LYS A 53 20.33 3.77 13.58
CA LYS A 53 18.96 3.29 13.35
C LYS A 53 18.00 4.40 12.92
N LEU A 54 18.38 5.66 13.15
CA LEU A 54 17.60 6.86 12.80
C LEU A 54 18.19 7.59 11.59
N GLN A 55 19.13 6.96 10.87
CA GLN A 55 19.62 7.51 9.62
C GLN A 55 18.46 7.58 8.63
N GLY A 56 18.06 8.80 8.29
CA GLY A 56 17.27 9.04 7.09
C GLY A 56 18.06 8.62 5.85
N GLY A 57 17.41 8.64 4.69
CA GLY A 57 18.06 8.27 3.44
C GLY A 57 17.14 7.53 2.49
N THR A 58 17.75 7.01 1.42
CA THR A 58 17.06 6.30 0.37
C THR A 58 17.17 4.79 0.55
N HIS A 59 16.04 4.12 0.55
CA HIS A 59 15.93 2.67 0.64
C HIS A 59 15.06 2.14 -0.49
N THR A 60 15.47 1.04 -1.09
CA THR A 60 14.70 0.34 -2.11
C THR A 60 14.33 -1.04 -1.59
N THR A 61 13.05 -1.38 -1.68
CA THR A 61 12.50 -2.67 -1.25
C THR A 61 11.59 -3.23 -2.34
N GLU A 62 11.42 -4.55 -2.35
CA GLU A 62 10.46 -5.22 -3.22
C GLU A 62 9.28 -5.73 -2.40
N VAL A 63 8.08 -5.51 -2.89
CA VAL A 63 6.83 -5.99 -2.28
C VAL A 63 5.99 -6.71 -3.32
N CYS A 64 5.37 -7.80 -2.89
CA CYS A 64 4.38 -8.50 -3.68
C CYS A 64 2.98 -8.06 -3.25
N LEU A 65 2.16 -7.61 -4.20
CA LEU A 65 0.78 -7.21 -3.98
C LEU A 65 -0.17 -8.19 -4.66
N THR A 66 -1.17 -8.65 -3.94
CA THR A 66 -2.31 -9.38 -4.52
C THR A 66 -3.36 -8.41 -5.05
N GLN A 67 -4.30 -8.91 -5.86
CA GLN A 67 -5.43 -8.09 -6.32
C GLN A 67 -6.29 -7.61 -5.15
N GLU A 68 -6.55 -8.50 -4.18
CA GLU A 68 -7.29 -8.17 -2.95
C GLU A 68 -6.63 -7.00 -2.19
N MET A 69 -5.30 -7.00 -2.07
CA MET A 69 -4.57 -5.89 -1.43
C MET A 69 -4.73 -4.58 -2.19
N ILE A 70 -4.71 -4.64 -3.52
CA ILE A 70 -4.88 -3.46 -4.37
C ILE A 70 -6.29 -2.89 -4.28
N ASP A 71 -7.28 -3.78 -4.22
CA ASP A 71 -8.70 -3.41 -4.12
C ASP A 71 -9.03 -2.87 -2.73
N ASP A 72 -8.47 -3.45 -1.67
CA ASP A 72 -8.70 -3.02 -0.28
C ASP A 72 -7.97 -1.71 0.10
N TYR A 73 -6.70 -1.58 -0.29
CA TYR A 73 -5.90 -0.39 0.05
C TYR A 73 -6.08 0.75 -0.93
N GLY A 74 -6.41 0.46 -2.19
CA GLY A 74 -6.54 1.42 -3.27
C GLY A 74 -5.26 2.20 -3.63
N ALA A 75 -4.16 1.95 -2.91
CA ALA A 75 -2.89 2.63 -3.05
C ALA A 75 -1.76 1.79 -2.42
N LEU A 76 -0.53 2.09 -2.81
CA LEU A 76 0.66 1.66 -2.10
C LEU A 76 0.87 2.58 -0.90
N LEU A 77 0.63 2.03 0.29
CA LEU A 77 0.66 2.74 1.56
C LEU A 77 1.75 2.15 2.49
N PRO A 78 2.29 2.94 3.44
CA PRO A 78 3.14 2.41 4.50
C PRO A 78 2.43 1.29 5.25
N HIS A 79 3.16 0.24 5.58
CA HIS A 79 2.61 -0.92 6.28
C HIS A 79 2.29 -0.58 7.74
N ASP A 80 1.16 -1.08 8.24
CA ASP A 80 0.82 -1.02 9.67
C ASP A 80 1.74 -1.96 10.44
N ASN A 81 2.62 -1.39 11.25
CA ASN A 81 3.57 -2.13 12.10
C ASN A 81 3.10 -2.22 13.56
N GLY A 82 1.83 -1.92 13.84
CA GLY A 82 1.22 -1.88 15.17
C GLY A 82 1.49 -0.60 15.94
N MET A 83 2.53 0.16 15.60
CA MET A 83 2.84 1.46 16.21
C MET A 83 2.21 2.62 15.45
N CYS A 84 2.11 2.51 14.13
CA CYS A 84 1.54 3.53 13.26
C CYS A 84 0.38 2.98 12.44
N LYS A 85 -0.73 3.71 12.43
CA LYS A 85 -1.96 3.35 11.73
C LYS A 85 -2.36 4.43 10.76
N ILE A 86 -2.97 4.02 9.65
CA ILE A 86 -3.58 4.96 8.70
C ILE A 86 -5.02 5.21 9.13
N GLN A 87 -5.35 6.47 9.36
CA GLN A 87 -6.68 6.95 9.74
C GLN A 87 -7.20 7.96 8.71
N ASN A 88 -8.51 8.23 8.76
CA ASN A 88 -9.17 9.24 7.93
C ASN A 88 -8.84 9.10 6.43
N ARG A 89 -8.75 7.85 5.96
CA ARG A 89 -8.38 7.52 4.59
C ARG A 89 -9.48 7.95 3.63
N VAL A 90 -9.12 8.68 2.59
CA VAL A 90 -9.98 9.06 1.48
C VAL A 90 -9.34 8.55 0.20
N THR A 91 -10.02 7.67 -0.51
CA THR A 91 -9.52 7.05 -1.75
C THR A 91 -10.43 7.41 -2.91
N SER A 92 -9.81 7.89 -3.98
CA SER A 92 -10.39 8.04 -5.32
C SER A 92 -9.72 7.08 -6.30
N ASP A 93 -10.10 7.11 -7.57
CA ASP A 93 -9.55 6.22 -8.60
C ASP A 93 -8.04 6.37 -8.78
N ALA A 94 -7.49 7.58 -8.62
CA ALA A 94 -6.08 7.87 -8.85
C ALA A 94 -5.31 8.28 -7.59
N LYS A 95 -5.98 8.83 -6.56
CA LYS A 95 -5.33 9.39 -5.37
C LYS A 95 -5.94 8.83 -4.09
N THR A 96 -5.09 8.43 -3.16
CA THR A 96 -5.44 8.17 -1.76
C THR A 96 -4.75 9.18 -0.86
N THR A 97 -5.49 9.73 0.10
CA THR A 97 -4.96 10.55 1.18
C THR A 97 -5.35 9.96 2.52
N GLY A 98 -4.64 10.33 3.57
CA GLY A 98 -4.99 9.95 4.93
C GLY A 98 -4.02 10.48 5.95
N GLU A 99 -4.15 9.97 7.16
CA GLU A 99 -3.36 10.40 8.31
C GLU A 99 -2.56 9.20 8.83
N TYR A 100 -1.25 9.32 8.86
CA TYR A 100 -0.34 8.33 9.41
C TYR A 100 -0.11 8.63 10.89
N VAL A 101 -0.88 8.01 11.77
CA VAL A 101 -0.91 8.30 13.21
C VAL A 101 -0.09 7.25 13.96
N CYS A 102 0.98 7.68 14.62
CA CYS A 102 1.87 6.84 15.40
C CYS A 102 1.65 7.04 16.90
N ASN A 103 1.74 5.96 17.68
CA ASN A 103 1.69 5.97 19.14
C ASN A 103 2.83 5.12 19.74
N GLY A 104 3.31 5.49 20.92
CA GLY A 104 4.33 4.75 21.67
C GLY A 104 5.70 5.43 21.64
N VAL A 105 6.72 4.73 21.12
CA VAL A 105 8.11 5.26 21.01
C VAL A 105 8.17 6.42 20.01
N MET A 106 7.31 6.38 18.98
CA MET A 106 7.03 7.50 18.09
C MET A 106 5.57 7.90 18.27
N ASP A 107 5.34 9.16 18.61
CA ASP A 107 4.01 9.69 18.94
C ASP A 107 3.80 10.96 18.12
N GLY A 108 2.80 10.93 17.23
CA GLY A 108 2.56 12.03 16.30
C GLY A 108 1.73 11.62 15.11
N LYS A 109 1.70 12.51 14.12
CA LYS A 109 0.82 12.40 12.97
C LYS A 109 1.53 12.88 11.72
N GLY A 110 1.34 12.15 10.64
CA GLY A 110 1.75 12.58 9.32
C GLY A 110 0.59 12.68 8.35
N GLU A 111 0.71 13.61 7.42
CA GLU A 111 -0.16 13.68 6.25
C GLU A 111 0.37 12.71 5.20
N LEU A 112 -0.49 11.81 4.74
CA LEU A 112 -0.17 10.81 3.74
C LEU A 112 -0.90 11.13 2.44
N GLU A 113 -0.17 10.99 1.32
CA GLU A 113 -0.74 10.90 -0.01
C GLU A 113 -0.07 9.81 -0.85
N SER A 114 -0.85 9.20 -1.74
CA SER A 114 -0.40 8.20 -2.70
C SER A 114 -1.19 8.39 -3.99
N THR A 115 -0.50 8.51 -5.11
CA THR A 115 -1.06 8.85 -6.41
C THR A 115 -0.55 7.90 -7.48
N TRP A 116 -1.47 7.24 -8.18
CA TRP A 116 -1.20 6.46 -9.37
C TRP A 116 -0.91 7.42 -10.53
N VAL A 117 0.32 7.37 -11.05
CA VAL A 117 0.71 8.16 -12.23
C VAL A 117 0.26 7.45 -13.50
N ASP A 118 0.48 6.14 -13.53
CA ASP A 118 0.06 5.22 -14.59
C ASP A 118 -0.02 3.79 -14.00
N PRO A 119 -0.45 2.77 -14.77
CA PRO A 119 -0.61 1.41 -14.26
C PRO A 119 0.68 0.75 -13.71
N GLY A 120 1.85 1.28 -14.03
CA GLY A 120 3.15 0.78 -13.59
C GLY A 120 3.89 1.69 -12.62
N HIS A 121 3.36 2.88 -12.29
CA HIS A 121 4.06 3.84 -11.43
C HIS A 121 3.15 4.51 -10.40
N VAL A 122 3.64 4.56 -9.16
CA VAL A 122 2.96 5.23 -8.04
C VAL A 122 3.92 6.18 -7.35
N LYS A 123 3.43 7.36 -7.01
CA LYS A 123 4.13 8.32 -6.14
C LYS A 123 3.45 8.39 -4.80
N GLY A 124 4.21 8.34 -3.73
CA GLY A 124 3.70 8.59 -2.38
C GLY A 124 4.50 9.66 -1.67
N LYS A 125 3.86 10.25 -0.66
CA LYS A 125 4.50 11.20 0.23
C LYS A 125 3.89 11.07 1.61
N VAL A 126 4.74 11.10 2.63
CA VAL A 126 4.34 11.25 4.02
C VAL A 126 5.13 12.41 4.60
N HIS A 127 4.43 13.40 5.15
CA HIS A 127 5.04 14.46 5.95
C HIS A 127 4.63 14.26 7.39
N PHE A 128 5.56 13.92 8.27
CA PHE A 128 5.31 13.54 9.66
C PHE A 128 5.83 14.59 10.62
N ASN A 129 5.01 14.91 11.63
CA ASN A 129 5.39 15.74 12.77
C ASN A 129 4.98 15.03 14.06
N GLY A 130 5.91 14.99 15.03
CA GLY A 130 5.62 14.38 16.31
C GLY A 130 6.79 14.43 17.27
N THR A 131 6.86 13.41 18.11
CA THR A 131 7.91 13.21 19.09
C THR A 131 8.46 11.79 19.02
N PHE A 132 9.72 11.66 19.39
CA PHE A 132 10.42 10.39 19.47
C PHE A 132 11.00 10.23 20.87
N GLN A 133 10.84 9.05 21.47
CA GLN A 133 11.38 8.76 22.78
C GLN A 133 12.86 8.37 22.67
N VAL A 134 13.72 9.18 23.26
CA VAL A 134 15.17 8.97 23.37
C VAL A 134 15.52 8.81 24.84
N GLY A 135 15.81 7.57 25.25
CA GLY A 135 15.97 7.24 26.66
C GLY A 135 14.68 7.54 27.46
N SER A 136 14.77 8.47 28.41
CA SER A 136 13.64 8.95 29.20
C SER A 136 13.02 10.26 28.70
N GLU A 137 13.56 10.86 27.63
CA GLU A 137 13.10 12.15 27.10
C GLU A 137 12.31 11.97 25.81
N ARG A 138 11.33 12.86 25.57
CA ARG A 138 10.67 12.99 24.27
C ARG A 138 11.22 14.20 23.53
N GLN A 139 11.82 13.95 22.38
CA GLN A 139 12.32 14.99 21.50
C GLN A 139 11.36 15.20 20.33
N THR A 140 11.11 16.43 19.94
CA THR A 140 10.28 16.75 18.77
C THR A 140 11.03 16.39 17.49
N VAL A 141 10.32 15.79 16.54
CA VAL A 141 10.90 15.34 15.28
C VAL A 141 9.99 15.69 14.11
N GLU A 142 10.61 15.91 12.95
CA GLU A 142 9.90 16.22 11.70
C GLU A 142 10.66 15.61 10.53
N TRP A 143 9.95 14.86 9.69
CA TRP A 143 10.53 14.26 8.50
C TRP A 143 9.53 14.19 7.35
N THR A 144 10.06 14.11 6.14
CA THR A 144 9.30 13.84 4.92
C THR A 144 9.85 12.61 4.21
N THR A 145 8.99 11.68 3.85
CA THR A 145 9.35 10.51 3.03
C THR A 145 8.61 10.62 1.72
N ASP A 146 9.37 10.72 0.64
CA ASP A 146 8.87 10.58 -0.72
C ASP A 146 9.05 9.13 -1.15
N SER A 147 8.08 8.57 -1.87
CA SER A 147 8.16 7.23 -2.42
C SER A 147 7.88 7.21 -3.92
N LEU A 148 8.69 6.42 -4.63
CA LEU A 148 8.51 6.09 -6.04
C LEU A 148 8.39 4.58 -6.15
N SER A 149 7.28 4.12 -6.70
CA SER A 149 7.03 2.68 -6.89
C SER A 149 6.94 2.36 -8.36
N GLU A 150 7.58 1.26 -8.76
CA GLU A 150 7.61 0.77 -10.14
C GLU A 150 7.18 -0.70 -10.19
N PHE A 151 6.25 -1.02 -11.09
CA PHE A 151 5.82 -2.38 -11.35
C PHE A 151 6.93 -3.15 -12.09
N LYS A 152 7.35 -4.29 -11.53
CA LYS A 152 8.42 -5.10 -12.12
C LYS A 152 7.89 -6.31 -12.86
N SER A 153 6.87 -6.99 -12.33
CA SER A 153 6.35 -8.23 -12.92
C SER A 153 4.99 -8.61 -12.36
N SER A 154 4.18 -9.34 -13.13
CA SER A 154 2.92 -9.95 -12.64
C SER A 154 3.15 -11.16 -11.73
N SER A 155 4.37 -11.71 -11.74
CA SER A 155 4.78 -12.79 -10.84
C SER A 155 5.64 -12.25 -9.71
N CYS A 156 5.34 -12.67 -8.48
CA CYS A 156 6.10 -12.27 -7.28
C CYS A 156 7.38 -13.08 -7.05
N GLY A 157 7.61 -14.15 -7.81
CA GLY A 157 8.76 -15.02 -7.63
C GLY A 157 8.87 -15.54 -6.19
N ALA A 158 10.00 -15.26 -5.52
CA ALA A 158 10.25 -15.67 -4.14
C ALA A 158 9.72 -14.67 -3.08
N VAL A 159 9.29 -13.46 -3.48
CA VAL A 159 8.77 -12.45 -2.56
C VAL A 159 7.35 -12.81 -2.17
N LYS A 160 7.14 -13.15 -0.89
CA LYS A 160 5.82 -13.51 -0.38
C LYS A 160 5.00 -12.23 -0.14
N PRO A 161 3.74 -12.17 -0.60
CA PRO A 161 2.86 -11.07 -0.22
C PRO A 161 2.69 -11.05 1.31
N HIS A 162 2.77 -9.86 1.88
CA HIS A 162 2.52 -9.70 3.31
C HIS A 162 1.02 -9.88 3.57
N PRO A 163 0.60 -10.66 4.59
CA PRO A 163 -0.81 -10.84 4.88
C PRO A 163 -1.49 -9.50 5.16
N LEU A 164 -2.71 -9.32 4.66
CA LEU A 164 -3.57 -8.22 5.09
C LEU A 164 -3.73 -8.32 6.62
N GLY A 165 -3.36 -7.27 7.34
CA GLY A 165 -3.67 -7.17 8.76
C GLY A 165 -5.19 -7.24 8.93
N LYS A 166 -5.69 -8.13 9.79
CA LYS A 166 -7.12 -8.16 10.11
C LYS A 166 -7.46 -6.87 10.85
N HIS A 167 -8.15 -5.96 10.18
CA HIS A 167 -8.70 -4.74 10.78
C HIS A 167 -9.78 -5.08 11.81
#